data_AF-A0A317Z7K0-F1
#
_entry.id   AF-A0A317Z7K0-F1
#
_cell.length_a   1.000
_cell.length_b   1.000
_cell.length_c   1.000
_cell.angle_alpha   90.00
_cell.angle_beta   90.00
_cell.angle_gamma   90.00
#
_symmetry.space_group_name_H-M   'P 1'
#
loop_
_entity.id
_entity.type
_entity.pdbx_description
1 polymer ?
#
loop_
_entity_poly.entity_id
_entity_poly.type
_entity_poly.pdbx_seq_one_letter_code
_entity_poly.pdbx_strand_id
1 'polypeptide(L)'
;AMNSVYYYQKEKYGETYHEKLDEKEIKKQGRQMAEEMLVRLRENDDLKDIPITFAIYIQSAQEDIIPGRFVSYATAEKKGSKLSDWHQIDQKTVLLPSSEASDLNENLNANFKDFNSALQSYFSNFTQAVGKAEFKNKKVQNLTVDLPIDYYGKAELIGITQYVTQLAEKDFKSVDQYEIHIKDGSQPRALIRKTKEEKSPQVHIYQN
;
A
#
# COMPACT_ATOMS: atom_id res chain seq x y z
N ALA A 1 -1.47 -0.66 16.56
CA ALA A 1 -1.42 -1.66 15.47
C ALA A 1 -1.31 -3.03 16.11
N MET A 2 -1.89 -4.06 15.49
CA MET A 2 -1.92 -5.43 15.98
C MET A 2 -0.95 -6.30 15.17
N ASN A 3 -0.33 -7.27 15.82
CA ASN A 3 0.53 -8.25 15.16
C ASN A 3 -0.32 -9.29 14.41
N SER A 4 0.09 -9.72 13.22
CA SER A 4 -0.41 -10.96 12.58
C SER A 4 0.42 -12.18 13.00
N VAL A 5 1.70 -11.96 13.30
CA VAL A 5 2.66 -12.96 13.74
C VAL A 5 3.35 -12.41 14.99
N TYR A 6 3.39 -13.22 16.04
CA TYR A 6 4.13 -12.90 17.24
C TYR A 6 5.53 -13.53 17.16
N TYR A 7 6.57 -12.69 17.16
CA TYR A 7 7.97 -13.11 17.12
C TYR A 7 8.58 -13.02 18.51
N TYR A 8 9.32 -14.05 18.93
CA TYR A 8 9.96 -14.09 20.25
C TYR A 8 11.23 -14.95 20.26
N GLN A 9 12.12 -14.67 21.22
CA GLN A 9 13.30 -15.48 21.51
C GLN A 9 13.15 -16.10 22.89
N LYS A 10 13.53 -17.37 23.05
CA LYS A 10 13.46 -18.07 24.35
C LYS A 10 14.63 -17.73 25.27
N GLU A 11 15.73 -17.26 24.68
CA GLU A 11 16.94 -16.84 25.37
C GLU A 11 17.58 -15.67 24.62
N LYS A 12 18.40 -14.89 25.33
CA LYS A 12 19.04 -13.71 24.78
C LYS A 12 20.01 -14.11 23.65
N TYR A 13 19.84 -13.51 22.47
CA TYR A 13 20.62 -13.82 21.25
C TYR A 13 20.40 -15.23 20.67
N GLY A 14 19.31 -15.92 21.07
CA GLY A 14 18.93 -17.22 20.51
C GLY A 14 18.14 -17.11 19.20
N GLU A 15 17.61 -18.24 18.74
CA GLU A 15 16.75 -18.30 17.56
C GLU A 15 15.44 -17.51 17.76
N THR A 16 14.97 -16.88 16.68
CA THR A 16 13.66 -16.22 16.65
C THR A 16 12.58 -17.23 16.28
N TYR A 17 11.70 -17.52 17.23
CA TYR A 17 10.47 -18.29 17.02
C TYR A 17 9.34 -17.36 16.61
N HIS A 18 8.32 -17.93 15.96
CA HIS A 18 7.14 -17.19 15.56
C HIS A 18 5.86 -17.99 15.76
N GLU A 19 4.77 -17.29 16.07
CA GLU A 19 3.43 -17.84 16.19
C GLU A 19 2.47 -17.02 15.34
N LYS A 20 1.81 -17.67 14.38
CA LYS A 20 0.75 -17.04 13.59
C LYS A 20 -0.48 -16.86 14.46
N LEU A 21 -0.97 -15.63 14.53
CA LEU A 21 -2.14 -15.28 15.32
C LEU A 21 -3.41 -15.40 14.47
N ASP A 22 -4.50 -15.89 15.09
CA ASP A 22 -5.80 -15.99 14.42
C ASP A 22 -6.41 -14.60 14.19
N GLU A 23 -6.86 -14.32 12.96
CA GLU A 23 -7.37 -13.00 12.59
C GLU A 23 -8.64 -12.61 13.38
N LYS A 24 -9.49 -13.58 13.75
CA LYS A 24 -10.70 -13.28 14.54
C LYS A 24 -10.31 -12.88 15.95
N GLU A 25 -9.34 -13.57 16.56
CA GLU A 25 -8.84 -13.20 17.88
C GLU A 25 -8.11 -11.86 17.85
N ILE A 26 -7.28 -11.59 16.85
CA ILE A 26 -6.64 -10.26 16.67
C ILE A 26 -7.68 -9.15 16.64
N LYS A 27 -8.75 -9.31 15.84
CA LYS A 27 -9.83 -8.34 15.76
C LYS A 27 -10.51 -8.16 17.12
N LYS A 28 -10.85 -9.25 17.79
CA LYS A 28 -11.48 -9.22 19.12
C LYS A 28 -10.63 -8.45 20.14
N GLN A 29 -9.33 -8.78 20.23
CA GLN A 29 -8.39 -8.10 21.13
C GLN A 29 -8.24 -6.62 20.78
N GLY A 30 -8.11 -6.29 19.49
CA GLY A 30 -8.00 -4.90 19.05
C GLY A 30 -9.22 -4.05 19.40
N ARG A 31 -10.43 -4.64 19.38
CA ARG A 31 -11.67 -3.96 19.81
C ARG A 31 -11.68 -3.71 21.32
N GLN A 32 -11.32 -4.72 22.12
CA GLN A 32 -11.24 -4.59 23.59
C GLN A 32 -10.22 -3.54 24.01
N MET A 33 -9.04 -3.54 23.38
CA MET A 33 -8.01 -2.53 23.64
C MET A 33 -8.47 -1.12 23.25
N ALA A 34 -9.20 -0.97 22.13
CA ALA A 34 -9.73 0.33 21.71
C ALA A 34 -10.78 0.88 22.69
N GLU A 35 -11.64 0.02 23.23
CA GLU A 35 -12.60 0.42 24.27
C GLU A 35 -11.90 0.91 25.54
N GLU A 36 -10.86 0.19 25.99
CA GLU A 36 -10.07 0.61 27.15
C GLU A 36 -9.31 1.93 26.88
N MET A 37 -8.75 2.08 25.67
CA MET A 37 -8.08 3.32 25.27
C MET A 37 -9.05 4.51 25.23
N LEU A 38 -10.29 4.32 24.79
CA LEU A 38 -11.30 5.38 24.80
C LEU A 38 -11.55 5.89 26.22
N VAL A 39 -11.69 4.99 27.20
CA VAL A 39 -11.89 5.37 28.61
C VAL A 39 -10.73 6.25 29.08
N ARG A 40 -9.48 5.81 28.85
CA ARG A 40 -8.28 6.57 29.24
C ARG A 40 -8.17 7.91 28.53
N LEU A 41 -8.49 7.98 27.24
CA LEU A 41 -8.46 9.24 26.49
C LEU A 41 -9.50 10.24 27.00
N ARG A 42 -10.68 9.77 27.43
CA ARG A 42 -11.73 10.63 28.00
C ARG A 42 -11.41 11.14 29.41
N GLU A 43 -10.38 10.64 30.08
CA GLU A 43 -9.89 11.23 31.33
C GLU A 43 -9.18 12.57 31.09
N ASN A 44 -8.62 12.78 29.89
CA ASN A 44 -8.01 14.05 29.50
C ASN A 44 -9.07 15.08 29.13
N ASP A 45 -9.10 16.21 29.84
CA ASP A 45 -10.07 17.30 29.65
C ASP A 45 -10.10 17.83 28.21
N ASP A 46 -8.96 17.92 27.53
CA ASP A 46 -8.86 18.42 26.16
C ASP A 46 -9.49 17.47 25.14
N LEU A 47 -9.64 16.18 25.50
CA LEU A 47 -10.15 15.12 24.62
C LEU A 47 -11.57 14.68 25.00
N LYS A 48 -12.19 15.24 26.04
CA LYS A 48 -13.51 14.80 26.53
C LYS A 48 -14.64 14.95 25.53
N ASP A 49 -14.60 16.01 24.72
CA ASP A 49 -15.76 16.45 23.93
C ASP A 49 -15.60 16.22 22.41
N ILE A 50 -14.44 15.76 21.95
CA ILE A 50 -14.17 15.55 20.52
C ILE A 50 -14.66 14.17 20.04
N PRO A 51 -15.05 14.00 18.77
CA PRO A 51 -15.21 12.66 18.19
C PRO A 51 -13.85 11.94 18.15
N ILE A 52 -13.83 10.64 18.46
CA ILE A 52 -12.60 9.83 18.43
C ILE A 52 -12.86 8.58 17.59
N THR A 53 -12.11 8.43 16.51
CA THR A 53 -12.18 7.25 15.64
C THR A 53 -11.02 6.31 15.94
N PHE A 54 -11.34 5.03 16.14
CA PHE A 54 -10.36 3.96 16.27
C PHE A 54 -10.40 3.08 15.02
N ALA A 55 -9.24 2.74 14.48
CA ALA A 55 -9.09 1.79 13.39
C ALA A 55 -8.11 0.69 13.77
N ILE A 56 -8.48 -0.56 13.54
CA ILE A 56 -7.62 -1.72 13.79
C ILE A 56 -6.81 -1.96 12.51
N TYR A 57 -5.50 -1.82 12.63
CA TYR A 57 -4.51 -2.17 11.62
C TYR A 57 -3.82 -3.47 12.02
N ILE A 58 -3.79 -4.47 11.13
CA ILE A 58 -3.06 -5.72 11.32
C ILE A 58 -1.78 -5.64 10.48
N GLN A 59 -0.63 -5.75 11.13
CA GLN A 59 0.68 -5.78 10.49
C GLN A 59 0.85 -7.06 9.66
N SER A 60 1.60 -6.99 8.57
CA SER A 60 2.06 -8.17 7.84
C SER A 60 3.20 -8.88 8.59
N ALA A 61 3.61 -10.06 8.14
CA ALA A 61 4.77 -10.75 8.69
C ALA A 61 6.05 -9.94 8.42
N GLN A 62 7.11 -10.16 9.21
CA GLN A 62 8.38 -9.43 9.07
C GLN A 62 9.01 -9.60 7.68
N GLU A 63 8.81 -10.77 7.07
CA GLU A 63 9.29 -11.15 5.75
C GLU A 63 8.36 -10.75 4.60
N ASP A 64 7.16 -10.24 4.89
CA ASP A 64 6.19 -9.88 3.86
C ASP A 64 6.60 -8.58 3.14
N ILE A 65 6.56 -8.63 1.80
CA ILE A 65 6.83 -7.47 0.94
C ILE A 65 5.63 -6.50 0.94
N ILE A 66 4.43 -7.03 1.16
CA ILE A 66 3.18 -6.28 1.21
C ILE A 66 2.97 -5.78 2.64
N PRO A 67 2.61 -4.51 2.85
CA PRO A 67 2.34 -3.99 4.19
C PRO A 67 1.07 -4.63 4.78
N GLY A 68 0.91 -4.44 6.09
CA GLY A 68 -0.35 -4.73 6.78
C GLY A 68 -1.52 -3.88 6.26
N ARG A 69 -2.70 -4.12 6.84
CA ARG A 69 -3.95 -3.49 6.38
C ARG A 69 -4.88 -3.11 7.53
N PHE A 70 -5.73 -2.12 7.29
CA PHE A 70 -6.87 -1.84 8.16
C PHE A 70 -7.95 -2.91 7.97
N VAL A 71 -8.59 -3.32 9.06
CA VAL A 71 -9.59 -4.40 9.04
C VAL A 71 -10.96 -3.99 9.57
N SER A 72 -11.01 -3.01 10.47
CA SER A 72 -12.25 -2.41 10.93
C SER A 72 -12.01 -1.08 11.63
N TYR A 73 -13.06 -0.28 11.73
CA TYR A 73 -13.05 0.96 12.51
C TYR A 73 -14.36 1.16 13.28
N ALA A 74 -14.32 1.98 14.33
CA ALA A 74 -15.48 2.45 15.07
C ALA A 74 -15.22 3.88 15.56
N THR A 75 -16.30 4.63 15.79
CA THR A 75 -16.22 6.03 16.21
C THR A 75 -16.97 6.21 17.52
N ALA A 76 -16.34 6.88 18.48
CA ALA A 76 -17.04 7.49 19.60
C ALA A 76 -17.45 8.90 19.21
N GLU A 77 -18.76 9.15 19.22
CA GLU A 77 -19.32 10.48 18.98
C GLU A 77 -18.86 11.49 20.04
N LYS A 78 -19.15 12.78 19.81
CA LYS A 78 -18.87 13.84 20.80
C LYS A 78 -19.46 13.47 22.16
N LYS A 79 -18.64 13.58 23.21
CA LYS A 79 -19.02 13.21 24.60
C LYS A 79 -19.41 11.75 24.79
N GLY A 80 -19.27 10.91 23.75
CA GLY A 80 -19.57 9.49 23.80
C GLY A 80 -18.52 8.74 24.63
N SER A 81 -18.99 7.93 25.57
CA SER A 81 -18.18 7.05 26.41
C SER A 81 -18.06 5.63 25.86
N LYS A 82 -18.65 5.35 24.69
CA LYS A 82 -18.64 4.05 24.03
C LYS A 82 -18.38 4.22 22.54
N LEU A 83 -17.78 3.20 21.94
CA LEU A 83 -17.63 3.10 20.50
C LEU A 83 -18.96 2.69 19.86
N SER A 84 -19.18 3.18 18.64
CA SER A 84 -20.24 2.71 17.74
C SER A 84 -20.03 1.24 17.36
N ASP A 85 -20.97 0.72 16.56
CA ASP A 85 -20.75 -0.54 15.86
C ASP A 85 -19.47 -0.47 15.01
N TRP A 86 -18.76 -1.60 15.00
CA TRP A 86 -17.54 -1.76 14.23
C TRP A 86 -17.84 -2.01 12.76
N HIS A 87 -17.40 -1.11 11.91
CA HIS A 87 -17.50 -1.24 10.46
C HIS A 87 -16.29 -2.00 9.91
N GLN A 88 -16.55 -3.03 9.09
CA GLN A 88 -15.49 -3.78 8.43
C GLN A 88 -14.84 -2.96 7.31
N ILE A 89 -13.52 -3.07 7.19
CA ILE A 89 -12.76 -2.51 6.08
C ILE A 89 -12.31 -3.67 5.19
N ASP A 90 -12.86 -3.74 3.98
CA ASP A 90 -12.43 -4.67 2.94
C ASP A 90 -11.35 -3.99 2.07
N GLN A 91 -10.13 -3.94 2.62
CA GLN A 91 -8.94 -3.47 1.93
C GLN A 91 -7.96 -4.63 1.74
N LYS A 92 -7.39 -4.75 0.54
CA LYS A 92 -6.39 -5.76 0.23
C LYS A 92 -5.33 -5.18 -0.68
N THR A 93 -4.06 -5.41 -0.37
CA THR A 93 -2.94 -5.00 -1.23
C THR A 93 -2.32 -6.25 -1.85
N VAL A 94 -2.01 -6.20 -3.14
CA VAL A 94 -1.35 -7.29 -3.87
C VAL A 94 -0.20 -6.78 -4.73
N LEU A 95 0.78 -7.63 -4.99
CA LEU A 95 1.88 -7.33 -5.90
C LEU A 95 1.47 -7.56 -7.36
N LEU A 96 2.06 -6.79 -8.26
CA LEU A 96 1.90 -6.93 -9.71
C LEU A 96 3.28 -7.09 -10.38
N PRO A 97 3.42 -8.02 -11.35
CA PRO A 97 2.45 -9.07 -11.63
C PRO A 97 2.48 -10.17 -10.55
N SER A 98 1.35 -10.81 -10.29
CA SER A 98 1.30 -11.99 -9.41
C SER A 98 0.09 -12.88 -9.74
N SER A 99 0.09 -14.12 -9.23
CA SER A 99 -1.09 -15.00 -9.29
C SER A 99 -2.25 -14.40 -8.51
N GLU A 100 -1.98 -13.87 -7.32
CA GLU A 100 -3.00 -13.25 -6.46
C GLU A 100 -3.65 -12.02 -7.12
N ALA A 101 -2.88 -11.21 -7.83
CA ALA A 101 -3.42 -10.12 -8.63
C ALA A 101 -4.26 -10.63 -9.81
N SER A 102 -3.88 -11.76 -10.41
CA SER A 102 -4.66 -12.41 -11.48
C SER A 102 -6.04 -12.85 -10.96
N ASP A 103 -6.09 -13.43 -9.76
CA ASP A 103 -7.35 -13.89 -9.14
C ASP A 103 -8.28 -12.73 -8.78
N LEU A 104 -7.71 -11.58 -8.38
CA LEU A 104 -8.49 -10.39 -8.03
C LEU A 104 -8.91 -9.56 -9.24
N ASN A 105 -8.01 -9.38 -10.21
CA ASN A 105 -8.22 -8.57 -11.41
C ASN A 105 -7.26 -9.00 -12.52
N GLU A 106 -7.68 -10.01 -13.29
CA GLU A 106 -6.93 -10.57 -14.41
C GLU A 106 -6.47 -9.50 -15.42
N ASN A 107 -7.35 -8.56 -15.78
CA ASN A 107 -7.06 -7.50 -16.73
C ASN A 107 -5.94 -6.57 -16.24
N LEU A 108 -5.99 -6.14 -14.97
CA LEU A 108 -4.92 -5.30 -14.41
C LEU A 108 -3.58 -6.05 -14.38
N ASN A 109 -3.60 -7.33 -14.04
CA ASN A 109 -2.41 -8.17 -14.02
C ASN A 109 -1.83 -8.36 -15.43
N ALA A 110 -2.67 -8.57 -16.44
CA ALA A 110 -2.27 -8.68 -17.85
C ALA A 110 -1.68 -7.36 -18.37
N ASN A 111 -2.37 -6.23 -18.16
CA ASN A 111 -1.88 -4.91 -18.55
C ASN A 111 -0.53 -4.59 -17.91
N PHE A 112 -0.29 -4.99 -16.66
CA PHE A 112 0.99 -4.79 -15.99
C PHE A 112 2.12 -5.67 -16.57
N LYS A 113 1.80 -6.87 -17.06
CA LYS A 113 2.76 -7.71 -17.80
C LYS A 113 3.09 -7.10 -19.15
N ASP A 114 2.11 -6.54 -19.85
CA ASP A 114 2.31 -5.86 -21.13
C ASP A 114 3.16 -4.59 -20.95
N PHE A 115 2.88 -3.81 -19.91
CA PHE A 115 3.70 -2.66 -19.50
C PHE A 115 5.17 -3.06 -19.30
N ASN A 116 5.43 -4.13 -18.55
CA ASN A 116 6.79 -4.65 -18.34
C ASN A 116 7.44 -5.13 -19.65
N SER A 117 6.69 -5.85 -20.49
CA SER A 117 7.20 -6.40 -21.76
C SER A 117 7.58 -5.29 -22.74
N ALA A 118 6.81 -4.21 -22.79
CA ALA A 118 7.11 -3.03 -23.59
C ALA A 118 8.38 -2.31 -23.09
N LEU A 119 8.54 -2.15 -21.78
CA LEU A 119 9.75 -1.58 -21.20
C LEU A 119 10.99 -2.43 -21.49
N GLN A 120 10.91 -3.76 -21.34
CA GLN A 120 12.02 -4.67 -21.66
C GLN A 120 12.43 -4.63 -23.13
N SER A 121 11.45 -4.45 -24.02
CA SER A 121 11.71 -4.36 -25.46
C SER A 121 12.41 -3.05 -25.85
N TYR A 122 12.20 -1.99 -25.06
CA TYR A 122 12.74 -0.66 -25.35
C TYR A 122 14.07 -0.39 -24.61
N PHE A 123 14.26 -0.92 -23.40
CA PHE A 123 15.45 -0.70 -22.57
C PHE A 123 16.22 -2.01 -22.34
N SER A 124 17.39 -2.15 -22.95
CA SER A 124 18.20 -3.38 -22.89
C SER A 124 18.65 -3.78 -21.48
N ASN A 125 18.79 -2.83 -20.55
CA ASN A 125 19.22 -3.09 -19.17
C ASN A 125 18.04 -3.07 -18.17
N PHE A 126 16.80 -2.98 -18.64
CA PHE A 126 15.64 -3.02 -17.74
C PHE A 126 15.31 -4.47 -17.38
N THR A 127 15.21 -4.74 -16.08
CA THR A 127 14.81 -6.05 -15.56
C THR A 127 13.29 -6.15 -15.49
N GLN A 128 12.69 -5.52 -14.49
CA GLN A 128 11.26 -5.54 -14.26
C GLN A 128 10.81 -4.43 -13.30
N ALA A 129 9.64 -3.86 -13.57
CA ALA A 129 8.92 -3.00 -12.64
C ALA A 129 8.03 -3.83 -11.74
N VAL A 130 7.91 -3.45 -10.47
CA VAL A 130 7.06 -4.10 -9.48
C VAL A 130 5.94 -3.17 -9.06
N GLY A 131 4.70 -3.64 -9.17
CA GLY A 131 3.53 -2.89 -8.77
C GLY A 131 2.99 -3.32 -7.41
N LYS A 132 2.38 -2.39 -6.69
CA LYS A 132 1.55 -2.61 -5.50
C LYS A 132 0.17 -2.03 -5.80
N ALA A 133 -0.82 -2.90 -5.92
CA ALA A 133 -2.21 -2.49 -6.15
C ALA A 133 -3.03 -2.64 -4.88
N GLU A 134 -3.65 -1.55 -4.47
CA GLU A 134 -4.58 -1.51 -3.35
C GLU A 134 -6.01 -1.66 -3.85
N PHE A 135 -6.70 -2.68 -3.36
CA PHE A 135 -8.09 -2.96 -3.65
C PHE A 135 -8.96 -2.58 -2.46
N LYS A 136 -10.10 -1.96 -2.75
CA LYS A 136 -11.19 -1.77 -1.80
C LYS A 136 -12.48 -2.26 -2.44
N ASN A 137 -13.21 -3.15 -1.77
CA ASN A 137 -14.44 -3.75 -2.31
C ASN A 137 -14.24 -4.32 -3.73
N LYS A 138 -13.14 -5.07 -3.95
CA LYS A 138 -12.71 -5.65 -5.24
C LYS A 138 -12.43 -4.64 -6.37
N LYS A 139 -12.39 -3.34 -6.10
CA LYS A 139 -11.98 -2.31 -7.06
C LYS A 139 -10.60 -1.79 -6.73
N VAL A 140 -9.71 -1.73 -7.71
CA VAL A 140 -8.41 -1.06 -7.55
C VAL A 140 -8.64 0.42 -7.21
N GLN A 141 -8.01 0.88 -6.13
CA GLN A 141 -8.07 2.25 -5.66
C GLN A 141 -6.80 3.01 -6.02
N ASN A 142 -5.65 2.37 -5.82
CA ASN A 142 -4.35 2.96 -6.02
C ASN A 142 -3.39 1.92 -6.60
N LEU A 143 -2.50 2.36 -7.49
CA LEU A 143 -1.39 1.57 -8.01
C LEU A 143 -0.08 2.32 -7.80
N THR A 144 0.84 1.75 -7.03
CA THR A 144 2.21 2.25 -6.93
C THR A 144 3.13 1.33 -7.71
N VAL A 145 3.94 1.87 -8.62
CA VAL A 145 4.88 1.13 -9.44
C VAL A 145 6.29 1.58 -9.11
N ASP A 146 7.13 0.63 -8.73
CA ASP A 146 8.56 0.81 -8.59
C ASP A 146 9.24 0.38 -9.91
N LEU A 147 9.89 1.33 -10.58
CA LEU A 147 10.60 1.11 -11.84
C LEU A 147 12.10 1.36 -11.61
N PRO A 148 12.87 0.32 -11.29
CA PRO A 148 14.32 0.44 -11.19
C PRO A 148 14.94 0.62 -12.57
N ILE A 149 15.86 1.57 -12.68
CA ILE A 149 16.69 1.83 -13.85
C ILE A 149 18.17 1.82 -13.44
N ASP A 150 19.05 1.51 -14.39
CA ASP A 150 20.47 1.78 -14.23
C ASP A 150 20.74 3.29 -14.43
N TYR A 151 21.94 3.73 -14.04
CA TYR A 151 22.33 5.13 -14.19
C TYR A 151 22.25 5.58 -15.65
N TYR A 152 21.36 6.54 -15.91
CA TYR A 152 21.18 7.18 -17.21
C TYR A 152 21.46 8.68 -17.13
N GLY A 153 21.97 9.24 -18.24
CA GLY A 153 22.14 10.67 -18.39
C GLY A 153 20.80 11.42 -18.38
N LYS A 154 20.81 12.73 -18.11
CA LYS A 154 19.57 13.52 -17.97
C LYS A 154 18.65 13.46 -19.20
N ALA A 155 19.23 13.49 -20.41
CA ALA A 155 18.46 13.40 -21.66
C ALA A 155 17.77 12.04 -21.82
N GLU A 156 18.44 10.97 -21.43
CA GLU A 156 17.92 9.61 -21.50
C GLU A 156 16.85 9.37 -20.43
N LEU A 157 17.03 9.89 -19.22
CA LEU A 157 15.99 9.91 -18.19
C LEU A 157 14.72 10.60 -18.66
N ILE A 158 14.83 11.71 -19.42
CA ILE A 158 13.67 12.37 -20.03
C ILE A 158 12.96 11.43 -21.00
N GLY A 159 13.70 10.78 -21.91
CA GLY A 159 13.14 9.83 -22.87
C GLY A 159 12.47 8.63 -22.20
N ILE A 160 13.11 8.07 -21.17
CA ILE A 160 12.54 6.99 -20.34
C ILE A 160 11.22 7.44 -19.73
N THR A 161 11.23 8.59 -19.06
CA THR A 161 10.05 9.10 -18.36
C THR A 161 8.89 9.36 -19.33
N GLN A 162 9.17 9.90 -20.53
CA GLN A 162 8.18 10.10 -21.58
C GLN A 162 7.57 8.78 -22.06
N TYR A 163 8.41 7.76 -22.33
CA TYR A 163 7.94 6.46 -22.79
C TYR A 163 7.11 5.74 -21.72
N VAL A 164 7.58 5.75 -20.46
CA VAL A 164 6.84 5.19 -19.32
C VAL A 164 5.49 5.89 -19.15
N THR A 165 5.43 7.20 -19.35
CA THR A 165 4.18 7.96 -19.28
C THR A 165 3.17 7.49 -20.33
N GLN A 166 3.62 7.30 -21.58
CA GLN A 166 2.76 6.79 -22.67
C GLN A 166 2.23 5.38 -22.38
N LEU A 167 3.10 4.50 -21.87
CA LEU A 167 2.68 3.15 -21.48
C LEU A 167 1.67 3.18 -20.32
N ALA A 168 1.90 4.03 -19.31
CA ALA A 168 0.99 4.18 -18.18
C ALA A 168 -0.40 4.68 -18.61
N GLU A 169 -0.48 5.65 -19.53
CA GLU A 169 -1.75 6.12 -20.09
C GLU A 169 -2.53 5.03 -20.84
N LYS A 170 -1.81 4.11 -21.49
CA LYS A 170 -2.37 2.97 -22.22
C LYS A 170 -2.80 1.84 -21.27
N ASP A 171 -1.88 1.36 -20.44
CA ASP A 171 -2.01 0.12 -19.67
C ASP A 171 -2.74 0.33 -18.33
N PHE A 172 -2.65 1.52 -17.73
CA PHE A 172 -3.28 1.82 -16.43
C PHE A 172 -4.52 2.74 -16.55
N LYS A 173 -5.14 2.79 -17.74
CA LYS A 173 -6.33 3.61 -17.99
C LYS A 173 -7.51 3.34 -17.05
N SER A 174 -7.64 2.09 -16.57
CA SER A 174 -8.70 1.65 -15.65
C SER A 174 -8.41 1.92 -14.18
N VAL A 175 -7.24 2.48 -13.86
CA VAL A 175 -6.83 2.83 -12.50
C VAL A 175 -7.05 4.32 -12.27
N ASP A 176 -7.91 4.66 -11.31
CA ASP A 176 -8.25 6.05 -10.99
C ASP A 176 -7.04 6.85 -10.46
N GLN A 177 -6.16 6.19 -9.71
CA GLN A 177 -4.97 6.80 -9.12
C GLN A 177 -3.76 5.88 -9.28
N TYR A 178 -2.64 6.43 -9.79
CA TYR A 178 -1.37 5.73 -9.80
C TYR A 178 -0.16 6.64 -9.60
N GLU A 179 0.91 6.04 -9.11
CA GLU A 179 2.24 6.63 -9.02
C GLU A 179 3.29 5.67 -9.58
N ILE A 180 4.21 6.17 -10.38
CA ILE A 180 5.34 5.42 -10.92
C ILE A 180 6.61 6.11 -10.46
N HIS A 181 7.36 5.40 -9.63
CA HIS A 181 8.62 5.82 -9.04
C HIS A 181 9.76 5.27 -9.89
N ILE A 182 10.38 6.15 -10.68
CA ILE A 182 11.56 5.81 -11.48
C ILE A 182 12.80 6.08 -10.61
N LYS A 183 13.58 5.05 -10.33
CA LYS A 183 14.70 5.11 -9.37
C LYS A 183 15.96 4.42 -9.86
N ASP A 184 17.10 4.98 -9.48
CA ASP A 184 18.44 4.38 -9.65
C ASP A 184 18.96 3.96 -8.28
N GLY A 185 19.02 2.65 -8.04
CA GLY A 185 19.17 2.10 -6.70
C GLY A 185 18.08 2.63 -5.75
N SER A 186 18.49 3.39 -4.73
CA SER A 186 17.58 4.06 -3.78
C SER A 186 17.29 5.52 -4.11
N GLN A 187 17.89 6.08 -5.17
CA GLN A 187 17.76 7.49 -5.51
C GLN A 187 16.56 7.72 -6.44
N PRO A 188 15.60 8.60 -6.09
CA PRO A 188 14.51 8.96 -6.98
C PRO A 188 15.04 9.78 -8.16
N ARG A 189 14.63 9.41 -9.38
CA ARG A 189 15.06 10.07 -10.63
C ARG A 189 13.88 10.78 -11.30
N ALA A 190 12.70 10.17 -11.29
CA ALA A 190 11.47 10.80 -11.73
C ALA A 190 10.24 10.22 -11.03
N LEU A 191 9.16 10.99 -11.02
CA LEU A 191 7.83 10.61 -10.54
C LEU A 191 6.81 10.88 -11.64
N ILE A 192 6.02 9.87 -11.98
CA ILE A 192 4.83 10.03 -12.82
C ILE A 192 3.62 9.74 -11.93
N ARG A 193 2.67 10.65 -11.87
CA ARG A 193 1.50 10.54 -11.00
C ARG A 193 0.23 10.88 -11.76
N LYS A 194 -0.85 10.16 -11.49
CA LYS A 194 -2.21 10.54 -11.90
C LYS A 194 -3.16 10.41 -10.72
N THR A 195 -3.98 11.42 -10.48
CA THR A 195 -5.14 11.35 -9.57
C THR A 195 -6.45 11.30 -10.35
N LYS A 196 -7.55 11.03 -9.63
CA LYS A 196 -8.88 10.85 -10.22
C LYS A 196 -9.40 12.09 -10.95
N GLU A 197 -8.98 13.26 -10.52
CA GLU A 197 -9.40 14.56 -11.06
C GLU A 197 -8.63 14.95 -12.33
N GLU A 198 -7.54 14.24 -12.65
CA GLU A 198 -6.61 14.59 -13.71
C GLU A 198 -6.92 13.84 -15.00
N LYS A 199 -6.94 14.58 -16.13
CA LYS A 199 -7.17 13.99 -17.46
C LYS A 199 -5.95 13.22 -17.98
N SER A 200 -4.76 13.64 -17.57
CA SER A 200 -3.45 13.11 -17.99
C SER A 200 -2.52 13.05 -16.78
N PRO A 201 -1.54 12.13 -16.75
CA PRO A 201 -0.54 12.08 -15.69
C PRO A 201 0.31 13.34 -15.64
N GLN A 202 0.68 13.74 -14.43
CA GLN A 202 1.72 14.71 -14.15
C GLN A 202 3.08 14.04 -14.08
N VAL A 203 4.10 14.73 -14.58
CA VAL A 203 5.48 14.23 -14.62
C VAL A 203 6.40 15.19 -13.89
N HIS A 204 7.22 14.66 -13.00
CA HIS A 204 8.29 15.38 -12.33
C HIS A 204 9.62 14.65 -12.51
N ILE A 205 10.64 15.35 -12.98
CA ILE A 205 12.01 14.83 -13.08
C ILE A 205 12.83 15.55 -12.02
N TYR A 206 13.43 14.79 -11.10
CA TYR A 206 14.19 15.37 -10.00
C TYR A 206 15.47 16.03 -10.52
N GLN A 207 15.83 17.16 -9.92
CA GLN A 207 17.15 17.74 -10.09
C GLN A 207 18.10 17.04 -9.11
N ASN A 208 19.28 16.65 -9.58
CA ASN A 208 20.34 16.13 -8.73
C ASN A 208 20.70 17.14 -7.63
#